data_AF-A0A1A7Y3R2-F1
#
_entry.id   AF-A0A1A7Y3R2-F1
#
_cell.length_a   1.000
_cell.length_b   1.000
_cell.length_c   1.000
_cell.angle_alpha   90.00
_cell.angle_beta   90.00
_cell.angle_gamma   90.00
#
_symmetry.space_group_name_H-M   'P 1'
#
loop_
_entity.id
_entity.type
_entity.pdbx_description
1 polymer ?
#
loop_
_entity_poly.entity_id
_entity_poly.type
_entity_poly.pdbx_seq_one_letter_code
_entity_poly.pdbx_strand_id
1 'polypeptide(L)'
;MFFGTGTQLTVEPKEERNPEYYILGNKDSPTKVCLATEFTRHNATGNHLFNDTEPARNPKDHRFFSQVAFLKGGEERQCKEPEEVPICEASLEPDMMVNLASLSISILRLIFIKTVVFNVLMTLRLWISQ
;
A
#
# COMPACT_ATOMS: atom_id res chain seq x y z
N MET A 1 -12.83 -52.25 4.64
CA MET A 1 -12.51 -50.82 4.46
C MET A 1 -13.48 -50.05 5.34
N PHE A 2 -12.97 -49.35 6.36
CA PHE A 2 -13.82 -48.57 7.29
C PHE A 2 -13.58 -47.09 7.02
N PHE A 3 -14.64 -46.36 6.69
CA PHE A 3 -14.60 -44.89 6.63
C PHE A 3 -14.87 -44.33 8.03
N GLY A 4 -14.09 -43.34 8.45
CA GLY A 4 -14.24 -42.67 9.74
C GLY A 4 -15.46 -41.74 9.78
N THR A 5 -15.82 -41.30 10.98
CA THR A 5 -16.85 -40.29 11.19
C THR A 5 -16.48 -38.98 10.49
N GLY A 6 -17.41 -38.46 9.67
CA GLY A 6 -17.20 -37.24 8.92
C GLY A 6 -17.06 -35.99 9.79
N THR A 7 -16.44 -34.95 9.24
CA THR A 7 -16.31 -33.65 9.89
C THR A 7 -17.49 -32.78 9.53
N GLN A 8 -18.19 -32.22 10.54
CA GLN A 8 -19.19 -31.18 10.34
C GLN A 8 -18.51 -29.81 10.39
N LEU A 9 -18.66 -29.03 9.31
CA LEU A 9 -18.22 -27.64 9.25
C LEU A 9 -19.42 -26.72 9.48
N THR A 10 -19.35 -25.92 10.54
CA THR A 10 -20.31 -24.83 10.76
C THR A 10 -19.62 -23.52 10.40
N VAL A 11 -20.13 -22.83 9.38
CA VAL A 11 -19.61 -21.52 8.95
C VAL A 11 -20.43 -20.44 9.64
N GLU A 12 -19.77 -19.62 10.47
CA GLU A 12 -20.40 -18.41 11.01
C GLU A 12 -20.36 -17.29 9.98
N PRO A 13 -21.48 -16.58 9.74
CA PRO A 13 -21.49 -15.42 8.87
C PRO A 13 -20.64 -14.30 9.49
N LYS A 14 -19.64 -13.82 8.75
CA LYS A 14 -18.88 -12.63 9.11
C LYS A 14 -19.70 -11.37 8.86
N GLU A 15 -19.34 -10.29 9.56
CA GLU A 15 -19.95 -8.97 9.40
C GLU A 15 -19.86 -8.50 7.93
N GLU A 16 -21.03 -8.26 7.34
CA GLU A 16 -21.16 -7.78 5.97
C GLU A 16 -21.30 -6.27 5.98
N ARG A 17 -20.34 -5.58 5.35
CA ARG A 17 -20.35 -4.11 5.22
C ARG A 17 -20.49 -3.75 3.74
N ASN A 18 -21.47 -2.89 3.47
CA ASN A 18 -21.74 -2.34 2.14
C ASN A 18 -20.76 -1.20 1.81
N PRO A 19 -20.49 -0.95 0.52
CA PRO A 19 -19.59 0.11 0.10
C PRO A 19 -20.16 1.50 0.37
N GLU A 20 -19.29 2.38 0.83
CA GLU A 20 -19.56 3.81 0.90
C GLU A 20 -18.92 4.50 -0.31
N TYR A 21 -19.70 5.37 -0.97
CA TYR A 21 -19.35 5.98 -2.25
C TYR A 21 -19.02 7.46 -2.08
N TYR A 22 -17.82 7.84 -2.47
CA TYR A 22 -17.30 9.21 -2.38
C TYR A 22 -16.82 9.72 -3.73
N ILE A 23 -17.07 10.99 -4.02
CA ILE A 23 -16.49 11.66 -5.17
C ILE A 23 -15.11 12.20 -4.77
N LEU A 24 -14.09 11.75 -5.50
CA LEU A 24 -12.74 12.29 -5.47
C LEU A 24 -12.55 13.21 -6.68
N GLY A 25 -12.18 14.45 -6.42
CA GLY A 25 -11.93 15.43 -7.46
C GLY A 25 -12.00 16.83 -6.87
N ASN A 26 -11.25 17.76 -7.45
CA ASN A 26 -11.45 19.17 -7.14
C ASN A 26 -12.73 19.63 -7.86
N LYS A 27 -13.45 20.60 -7.28
CA LYS A 27 -14.65 21.19 -7.89
C LYS A 27 -14.39 21.70 -9.30
N ASP A 28 -13.17 22.17 -9.56
CA ASP A 28 -12.73 22.73 -10.85
C ASP A 28 -12.10 21.71 -11.80
N SER A 29 -11.89 20.46 -11.37
CA SER A 29 -11.25 19.44 -12.22
C SER A 29 -12.27 18.75 -13.14
N PRO A 30 -11.96 18.58 -14.45
CA PRO A 30 -12.86 17.94 -15.39
C PRO A 30 -12.99 16.43 -15.16
N THR A 31 -12.01 15.83 -14.48
CA THR A 31 -11.98 14.39 -14.19
C THR A 31 -12.37 14.17 -12.73
N LYS A 32 -13.60 13.70 -12.52
CA LYS A 32 -14.06 13.24 -11.21
C LYS A 32 -13.98 11.71 -11.14
N VAL A 33 -13.65 11.18 -9.98
CA VAL A 33 -13.54 9.75 -9.72
C VAL A 33 -14.52 9.41 -8.61
N CYS A 34 -15.19 8.27 -8.70
CA CYS A 34 -15.96 7.71 -7.60
C CYS A 34 -15.16 6.62 -6.90
N LEU A 35 -14.96 6.77 -5.60
CA LEU A 35 -14.35 5.81 -4.71
C LEU A 35 -15.43 5.07 -3.94
N ALA A 36 -15.52 3.76 -4.15
CA ALA A 36 -16.22 2.84 -3.26
C ALA A 36 -15.22 2.30 -2.23
N THR A 37 -15.47 2.46 -0.94
CA THR A 37 -14.54 2.02 0.11
C THR A 37 -15.22 1.29 1.27
N GLU A 38 -14.41 0.59 2.06
CA GLU A 38 -14.77 -0.11 3.30
C GLU A 38 -15.78 -1.26 3.17
N PHE A 39 -15.86 -1.92 2.01
CA PHE A 39 -16.77 -3.06 1.83
C PHE A 39 -16.07 -4.40 2.02
N THR A 40 -16.80 -5.41 2.51
CA THR A 40 -16.20 -6.73 2.81
C THR A 40 -16.39 -7.78 1.71
N ARG A 41 -17.40 -7.61 0.83
CA ARG A 41 -17.66 -8.53 -0.29
C ARG A 41 -16.96 -8.09 -1.56
N HIS A 42 -16.21 -8.99 -2.20
CA HIS A 42 -15.52 -8.71 -3.46
C HIS A 42 -16.44 -8.10 -4.54
N ASN A 43 -17.68 -8.58 -4.69
CA ASN A 43 -18.62 -8.09 -5.70
C ASN A 43 -19.70 -7.15 -5.13
N ALA A 44 -19.38 -6.36 -4.10
CA ALA A 44 -20.36 -5.48 -3.48
C ALA A 44 -20.75 -4.29 -4.38
N THR A 45 -19.87 -3.89 -5.30
CA THR A 45 -20.02 -2.82 -6.28
C THR A 45 -20.62 -3.34 -7.58
N GLY A 46 -21.82 -3.93 -7.50
CA GLY A 46 -22.54 -4.50 -8.65
C GLY A 46 -23.15 -3.48 -9.63
N ASN A 47 -22.56 -2.28 -9.73
CA ASN A 47 -23.11 -1.16 -10.49
C ASN A 47 -22.27 -0.93 -11.76
N HIS A 48 -22.93 -0.53 -12.86
CA HIS A 48 -22.29 -0.36 -14.18
C HIS A 48 -21.05 0.54 -14.16
N LEU A 49 -20.99 1.48 -13.22
CA LEU A 49 -19.89 2.41 -13.02
C LEU A 49 -18.55 1.70 -12.72
N PHE A 50 -18.56 0.53 -12.06
CA PHE A 50 -17.38 -0.16 -11.58
C PHE A 50 -16.99 -1.39 -12.41
N ASN A 51 -17.59 -1.57 -13.59
CA ASN A 51 -17.30 -2.74 -14.43
C ASN A 51 -15.89 -2.73 -15.04
N ASP A 52 -15.30 -1.55 -15.22
CA ASP A 52 -14.00 -1.39 -15.88
C ASP A 52 -12.81 -1.57 -14.91
N THR A 53 -13.08 -1.69 -13.61
CA THR A 53 -12.04 -1.82 -12.57
C THR A 53 -12.28 -3.05 -11.72
N GLU A 54 -11.27 -3.45 -10.95
CA GLU A 54 -11.39 -4.55 -9.99
C GLU A 54 -11.19 -4.03 -8.56
N PRO A 55 -11.87 -4.61 -7.57
CA PRO A 55 -11.72 -4.23 -6.17
C PRO A 55 -10.33 -4.60 -5.65
N ALA A 56 -9.63 -3.63 -5.08
CA ALA A 56 -8.34 -3.83 -4.43
C ALA A 56 -8.53 -4.04 -2.92
N ARG A 57 -7.73 -4.95 -2.34
CA ARG A 57 -7.74 -5.18 -0.89
C ARG A 57 -6.95 -4.08 -0.17
N ASN A 58 -7.47 -3.58 0.93
CA ASN A 58 -6.77 -2.57 1.73
C ASN A 58 -5.51 -3.17 2.35
N PRO A 59 -4.32 -2.57 2.13
CA PRO A 59 -3.05 -3.10 2.64
C PRO A 59 -2.91 -3.01 4.16
N LYS A 60 -3.61 -2.05 4.81
CA LYS A 60 -3.60 -1.90 6.28
C LYS A 60 -4.57 -2.87 6.94
N ASP A 61 -5.78 -3.01 6.37
CA ASP A 61 -6.81 -3.94 6.86
C ASP A 61 -7.32 -4.83 5.74
N HIS A 62 -6.78 -6.04 5.68
CA HIS A 62 -7.06 -7.04 4.67
C HIS A 62 -8.52 -7.52 4.64
N ARG A 63 -9.37 -7.10 5.57
CA ARG A 63 -10.80 -7.44 5.60
C ARG A 63 -11.63 -6.60 4.64
N PHE A 64 -11.14 -5.41 4.28
CA PHE A 64 -11.88 -4.46 3.46
C PHE A 64 -11.31 -4.34 2.05
N PHE A 65 -12.20 -4.07 1.13
CA PHE A 65 -11.91 -3.76 -0.25
C PHE A 65 -12.27 -2.30 -0.55
N SER A 66 -11.59 -1.77 -1.56
CA SER A 66 -11.85 -0.46 -2.13
C SER A 66 -11.76 -0.55 -3.66
N GLN A 67 -12.59 0.20 -4.37
CA GLN A 67 -12.63 0.21 -5.82
C GLN A 67 -12.86 1.64 -6.32
N VAL A 68 -12.27 1.96 -7.47
CA VAL A 68 -12.38 3.29 -8.10
C VAL A 68 -13.03 3.19 -9.46
N ALA A 69 -13.76 4.23 -9.85
CA ALA A 69 -14.33 4.36 -11.19
C ALA A 69 -14.28 5.80 -11.66
N PHE A 70 -13.98 6.01 -12.94
CA PHE A 70 -14.00 7.36 -13.52
C PHE A 70 -15.43 7.76 -13.85
N LEU A 71 -15.89 8.89 -13.30
CA LEU A 71 -17.22 9.39 -13.56
C LEU A 71 -17.27 10.02 -14.95
N LYS A 72 -18.18 9.55 -15.80
CA LYS A 72 -18.53 10.21 -17.07
C LYS A 72 -19.70 11.17 -16.82
N GLY A 73 -19.75 12.28 -17.54
CA GLY A 73 -20.72 13.36 -17.29
C GLY A 73 -22.16 12.83 -17.21
N GLY A 74 -22.82 13.06 -16.06
CA GLY A 74 -24.20 12.60 -15.77
C GLY A 74 -24.33 11.51 -14.70
N GLU A 75 -23.24 10.90 -14.24
CA GLU A 75 -23.24 9.78 -13.27
C GLU A 75 -23.02 10.21 -11.80
N GLU A 76 -22.93 11.52 -11.53
CA GLU A 76 -22.61 12.10 -10.21
C GLU A 76 -23.63 11.74 -9.11
N ARG A 77 -24.86 11.35 -9.46
CA ARG A 77 -25.92 11.02 -8.48
C ARG A 77 -25.65 9.75 -7.67
N GLN A 78 -24.72 8.90 -8.10
CA GLN A 78 -24.46 7.61 -7.46
C GLN A 78 -23.39 7.68 -6.36
N CYS A 79 -22.71 8.82 -6.22
CA CYS A 79 -21.60 8.99 -5.29
C CYS A 79 -21.82 10.26 -4.46
N LYS A 80 -21.49 10.23 -3.18
CA LYS A 80 -21.65 11.39 -2.29
C LYS A 80 -20.45 12.31 -2.45
N GLU A 81 -20.70 13.61 -2.53
CA GLU A 81 -19.62 14.58 -2.37
C GLU A 81 -19.18 14.58 -0.90
N PRO A 82 -17.87 14.51 -0.60
CA PRO A 82 -17.40 14.58 0.78
C PRO A 82 -17.76 15.95 1.38
N GLU A 83 -18.34 15.97 2.58
CA GLU A 83 -18.61 17.23 3.31
C GLU A 83 -17.30 17.94 3.71
N GLU A 84 -16.25 17.16 3.97
CA GLU A 84 -14.91 17.65 4.24
C GLU A 84 -13.91 16.86 3.40
N VAL A 85 -13.07 17.57 2.65
CA VAL A 85 -11.96 16.96 1.90
C VAL A 85 -10.77 16.91 2.85
N PRO A 86 -10.39 15.73 3.39
CA PRO A 86 -9.20 15.64 4.21
C PRO A 86 -7.99 16.05 3.36
N ILE A 87 -7.25 17.05 3.84
CA ILE A 87 -5.98 17.44 3.22
C ILE A 87 -5.03 16.25 3.42
N CYS A 88 -4.68 15.58 2.31
CA CYS A 88 -3.62 14.58 2.34
C CYS A 88 -2.29 15.29 2.60
N GLU A 89 -1.85 15.33 3.86
CA GLU A 89 -0.47 15.69 4.16
C GLU A 89 0.43 14.60 3.57
N ALA A 90 1.27 14.99 2.62
CA ALA A 90 2.33 14.15 2.05
C ALA A 90 3.49 13.96 3.07
N SER A 91 3.14 13.69 4.33
CA SER A 91 4.10 13.31 5.35
C SER A 91 4.49 11.87 5.09
N LEU A 92 5.51 11.69 4.26
CA LEU A 92 6.15 10.40 4.04
C LEU A 92 6.89 10.02 5.32
N GLU A 93 6.38 9.03 6.03
CA GLU A 93 7.09 8.45 7.16
C GLU A 93 8.35 7.74 6.64
N PRO A 94 9.54 8.01 7.22
CA PRO A 94 10.78 7.42 6.73
C PRO A 94 10.75 5.90 6.87
N ASP A 95 10.84 5.20 5.73
CA ASP A 95 10.85 3.73 5.68
C ASP A 95 12.14 3.18 6.33
N MET A 96 11.97 2.33 7.33
CA MET A 96 13.06 1.72 8.08
C MET A 96 14.01 0.92 7.18
N MET A 97 13.50 0.24 6.14
CA MET A 97 14.31 -0.61 5.26
C MET A 97 15.27 0.23 4.40
N VAL A 98 14.79 1.33 3.84
CA VAL A 98 15.60 2.23 3.00
C VAL A 98 16.62 2.99 3.84
N ASN A 99 16.23 3.41 5.04
CA ASN A 99 17.11 4.08 5.99
C ASN A 99 18.23 3.14 6.47
N LEU A 100 17.91 1.89 6.82
CA LEU A 100 18.87 0.90 7.26
C LEU A 100 19.87 0.52 6.15
N ALA A 101 19.38 0.32 4.92
CA ALA A 101 20.25 0.05 3.78
C ALA A 101 21.26 1.19 3.56
N SER A 102 20.79 2.44 3.59
CA SER A 102 21.63 3.64 3.41
C SER A 102 22.69 3.79 4.51
N LEU A 103 22.34 3.50 5.76
CA LEU A 103 23.26 3.54 6.90
C LEU A 103 24.32 2.43 6.81
N SER A 104 23.90 1.20 6.50
CA SER A 104 24.81 0.06 6.37
C SER A 104 25.87 0.26 5.26
N ILE A 105 25.46 0.82 4.12
CA ILE A 105 26.37 1.14 3.01
C ILE A 105 27.36 2.23 3.43
N SER A 106 26.91 3.24 4.17
CA SER A 106 27.77 4.33 4.65
C SER A 106 28.83 3.82 5.62
N ILE A 107 28.47 2.92 6.54
CA ILE A 107 29.41 2.29 7.48
C ILE A 107 30.42 1.42 6.73
N LEU A 108 29.96 0.59 5.79
CA LEU A 108 30.83 -0.30 5.02
C LEU A 108 31.89 0.48 4.23
N ARG A 109 31.52 1.62 3.64
CA ARG A 109 32.45 2.52 2.94
C ARG A 109 33.53 3.07 3.86
N LEU A 110 33.16 3.49 5.07
CA LEU A 110 34.13 4.01 6.05
C LEU A 110 35.09 2.93 6.53
N ILE A 111 34.59 1.72 6.78
CA ILE A 111 35.43 0.57 7.16
C ILE A 111 36.39 0.23 6.02
N PHE A 112 35.90 0.15 4.78
CA PHE A 112 36.72 -0.15 3.62
C PHE A 112 37.86 0.86 3.45
N ILE A 113 37.56 2.17 3.48
CA ILE A 113 38.59 3.22 3.38
C ILE A 113 39.61 3.09 4.51
N LYS A 114 39.15 2.91 5.76
CA LYS A 114 40.04 2.72 6.92
C LYS A 114 40.97 1.51 6.72
N THR A 115 40.45 0.40 6.21
CA THR A 115 41.26 -0.82 5.96
C THR A 115 42.27 -0.62 4.83
N VAL A 116 41.90 0.05 3.73
CA VAL A 116 42.82 0.35 2.62
C VAL A 116 43.93 1.26 3.10
N VAL A 117 43.61 2.35 3.80
CA VAL A 117 44.61 3.29 4.35
C VAL A 117 45.56 2.57 5.31
N PHE A 118 45.04 1.75 6.22
CA PHE A 118 45.89 1.02 7.16
C PHE A 118 46.83 0.03 6.47
N ASN A 119 46.33 -0.75 5.50
CA ASN A 119 47.16 -1.68 4.73
C ASN A 119 48.24 -0.96 3.90
N VAL A 120 47.90 0.18 3.27
CA VAL A 120 48.86 0.99 2.51
C VAL A 120 49.92 1.60 3.43
N LEU A 121 49.54 2.15 4.58
CA LEU A 121 50.50 2.71 5.54
C LEU A 121 51.44 1.63 6.11
N MET A 122 50.93 0.44 6.42
CA MET A 122 51.74 -0.68 6.91
C MET A 122 52.72 -1.18 5.86
N THR A 123 52.28 -1.33 4.62
CA THR A 123 53.18 -1.74 3.52
C THR A 123 54.25 -0.71 3.21
N LEU A 124 53.92 0.59 3.19
CA LEU A 124 54.89 1.67 3.04
C LEU A 124 55.90 1.73 4.18
N ARG A 125 55.45 1.55 5.44
CA ARG A 125 56.33 1.51 6.62
C ARG A 125 57.35 0.39 6.54
N LEU A 126 56.95 -0.81 6.12
CA LEU A 126 57.85 -1.96 5.97
C LEU A 126 58.87 -1.73 4.85
N TRP A 127 58.44 -1.13 3.73
CA TRP A 127 59.33 -0.80 2.60
C TRP A 127 60.38 0.25 2.94
N ILE A 128 60.04 1.27 3.73
CA ILE A 128 60.96 2.34 4.13
C ILE A 128 61.91 1.90 5.25
N SER A 129 61.54 0.86 6.00
CA SER A 129 62.34 0.34 7.12
C SER A 129 63.35 -0.74 6.71
N GLN A 130 63.40 -1.12 5.43
CA GLN A 130 64.37 -2.04 4.84
C GLN A 130 65.44 -1.27 4.06
#